data_AF-A0A3N5SWB2-F1
#
_entry.id   AF-A0A3N5SWB2-F1
#
_cell.length_a   1.000
_cell.length_b   1.000
_cell.length_c   1.000
_cell.angle_alpha   90.00
_cell.angle_beta   90.00
_cell.angle_gamma   90.00
#
_symmetry.space_group_name_H-M   'P 1'
#
loop_
_entity.id
_entity.type
_entity.pdbx_description
1 polymer ?
#
loop_
_entity_poly.entity_id
_entity_poly.type
_entity_poly.pdbx_seq_one_letter_code
_entity_poly.pdbx_strand_id
1 'polypeptide(L)' 'MPTNFKEDIKPISFIKTNAANMMKYVNEKHNPVIITQNGEARAVLWGVESYKNM' A
#
# COMPACT_ATOMS: atom_id res chain seq x y z
N MET A 1 1.03 -4.32 -14.07
CA MET A 1 0.02 -4.66 -13.04
C MET A 1 -1.11 -3.65 -13.15
N PRO A 2 -2.39 -4.04 -13.35
CA PRO A 2 -3.47 -3.07 -13.38
C PRO A 2 -3.72 -2.56 -11.96
N THR A 3 -3.33 -1.31 -11.70
CA THR A 3 -3.56 -0.64 -10.42
C THR A 3 -5.06 -0.47 -10.19
N ASN A 4 -5.59 -1.03 -9.10
CA ASN A 4 -6.92 -0.68 -8.64
C ASN A 4 -6.80 0.60 -7.81
N PHE A 5 -6.96 1.76 -8.47
CA PHE A 5 -6.76 3.07 -7.85
C PHE A 5 -7.51 3.29 -6.52
N LYS A 6 -8.64 2.62 -6.30
CA LYS A 6 -9.41 2.74 -5.05
C LYS A 6 -8.79 1.94 -3.91
N GLU A 7 -8.19 0.79 -4.19
CA GLU A 7 -7.59 -0.10 -3.21
C GLU A 7 -6.10 0.20 -2.98
N ASP A 8 -5.40 0.59 -4.05
CA ASP A 8 -3.95 0.77 -4.07
C ASP A 8 -3.50 2.20 -3.78
N ILE A 9 -4.42 3.16 -3.57
CA ILE A 9 -4.09 4.53 -3.14
C ILE A 9 -4.82 4.83 -1.84
N LYS A 10 -4.06 5.10 -0.77
CA LYS A 10 -4.61 5.37 0.57
C LYS A 10 -3.93 6.57 1.24
N PRO A 11 -4.69 7.44 1.95
CA PRO A 11 -4.08 8.51 2.73
C PRO A 11 -3.34 7.96 3.95
N ILE A 12 -2.31 8.67 4.40
CA ILE A 12 -1.51 8.30 5.58
C ILE A 12 -2.37 8.12 6.84
N SER A 13 -3.45 8.88 6.99
CA SER A 13 -4.40 8.71 8.09
C SER A 13 -5.06 7.33 8.09
N PHE A 14 -5.43 6.80 6.93
CA PHE A 14 -6.01 5.46 6.79
C PHE A 14 -5.00 4.37 7.15
N ILE A 15 -3.75 4.52 6.68
CA ILE A 15 -2.67 3.57 6.97
C ILE A 15 -2.41 3.47 8.48
N LYS A 16 -2.36 4.61 9.19
CA LYS A 16 -2.14 4.64 10.64
C LYS A 16 -3.23 3.86 11.40
N THR A 17 -4.49 4.03 11.03
CA THR A 17 -5.62 3.35 11.69
C THR A 17 -5.73 1.87 11.30
N ASN A 18 -5.22 1.47 10.13
CA ASN A 18 -5.43 0.13 9.55
C ASN A 18 -4.11 -0.63 9.29
N ALA A 19 -3.03 -0.30 9.98
CA ALA A 19 -1.68 -0.78 9.66
C ALA A 19 -1.59 -2.32 9.55
N ALA A 20 -2.16 -3.04 10.51
CA ALA A 20 -2.16 -4.51 10.50
C ALA A 20 -2.90 -5.10 9.28
N ASN A 21 -4.08 -4.56 8.95
CA ASN A 21 -4.85 -4.98 7.79
C ASN A 21 -4.13 -4.65 6.48
N MET A 22 -3.43 -3.51 6.42
CA MET A 22 -2.67 -3.12 5.24
C MET A 22 -1.41 -3.97 5.05
N MET A 23 -0.72 -4.36 6.13
CA MET A 23 0.38 -5.33 6.06
C MET A 23 -0.11 -6.69 5.52
N LYS A 24 -1.26 -7.16 6.01
CA LYS A 24 -1.91 -8.38 5.49
C LYS A 24 -2.25 -8.24 3.99
N TYR A 25 -2.85 -7.13 3.59
CA TYR A 25 -3.23 -6.85 2.20
C TYR A 25 -2.04 -6.96 1.23
N VAL A 26 -0.93 -6.25 1.50
CA VAL A 26 0.23 -6.24 0.59
C VAL A 26 0.95 -7.58 0.52
N ASN A 27 0.85 -8.40 1.57
CA ASN A 27 1.42 -9.74 1.58
C ASN A 27 0.52 -10.76 0.85
N GLU A 28 -0.80 -10.67 0.97
CA GLU A 28 -1.74 -11.61 0.33
C GLU A 28 -2.01 -11.29 -1.14
N LYS A 29 -2.12 -9.99 -1.47
CA LYS A 29 -2.43 -9.54 -2.83
C LYS A 29 -1.19 -9.34 -3.68
N HIS A 30 -0.02 -9.28 -3.05
CA HIS A 30 1.27 -8.94 -3.69
C HIS A 30 1.25 -7.60 -4.45
N ASN A 31 0.25 -6.74 -4.22
CA ASN A 31 0.13 -5.42 -4.83
C ASN A 31 0.74 -4.35 -3.92
N PRO A 32 1.57 -3.43 -4.45
CA PRO A 32 2.03 -2.28 -3.71
C PRO A 32 0.90 -1.25 -3.53
N VAL A 33 0.90 -0.55 -2.40
CA VAL A 33 -0.07 0.52 -2.07
C VAL A 33 0.67 1.85 -2.01
N ILE A 34 0.21 2.84 -2.77
CA ILE A 34 0.68 4.23 -2.74
C ILE A 34 0.04 4.95 -1.55
N ILE A 35 0.88 5.57 -0.74
CA ILE A 35 0.48 6.35 0.42
C ILE A 35 0.51 7.84 0.06
N THR A 36 -0.61 8.53 0.28
CA THR A 36 -0.73 9.97 0.05
C THR A 36 -0.75 10.78 1.35
N GLN A 37 -0.24 12.00 1.28
CA GLN A 37 -0.34 13.00 2.34
C GLN A 37 -0.72 14.34 1.71
N ASN A 38 -1.80 14.96 2.19
CA ASN A 38 -2.36 16.18 1.63
C ASN A 38 -2.64 16.08 0.11
N GLY A 39 -3.06 14.90 -0.36
CA GLY A 39 -3.34 14.64 -1.78
C GLY A 39 -2.12 14.28 -2.64
N GLU A 40 -0.90 14.39 -2.10
CA GLU A 40 0.32 14.07 -2.84
C GLU A 40 0.86 12.68 -2.47
N ALA A 41 1.33 11.91 -3.45
CA ALA A 41 2.01 10.64 -3.20
C ALA A 41 3.34 10.88 -2.47
N ARG A 42 3.58 10.13 -1.39
CA ARG A 42 4.78 10.30 -0.53
C ARG A 42 5.56 9.03 -0.28
N ALA A 43 4.89 7.88 -0.28
CA ALA A 43 5.51 6.60 0.06
C ALA A 43 4.77 5.45 -0.63
N VAL A 44 5.39 4.27 -0.60
CA VAL A 44 4.78 3.01 -1.05
C VAL A 44 4.89 1.99 0.09
N LEU A 45 3.78 1.33 0.39
CA LEU A 45 3.75 0.14 1.23
C LEU A 45 3.81 -1.09 0.33
N TRP A 46 4.77 -1.97 0.57
CA TRP A 46 4.95 -3.18 -0.22
C TRP A 46 5.32 -4.37 0.68
N GLY A 47 4.86 -5.57 0.32
CA GLY A 47 5.24 -6.81 0.98
C GLY A 47 6.73 -7.08 0.81
N VAL A 48 7.39 -7.52 1.88
CA VAL A 48 8.85 -7.72 1.92
C VAL A 48 9.30 -8.77 0.91
N GLU A 49 8.55 -9.86 0.77
CA GLU A 49 8.86 -10.91 -0.22
C GLU A 49 8.72 -10.41 -1.65
N SER A 50 7.63 -9.69 -1.96
CA SER A 50 7.43 -9.08 -3.28
C SER A 50 8.54 -8.09 -3.64
N TYR A 51 9.03 -7.31 -2.67
CA TYR A 51 10.15 -6.40 -2.87
C TYR A 51 11.48 -7.13 -3.09
N LYS A 52 11.72 -8.25 -2.38
CA LYS A 52 12.93 -9.06 -2.54
C LYS A 52 12.99 -9.79 -3.88
N ASN A 53 11.84 -10.20 -4.39
CA ASN A 53 11.71 -10.96 -5.64
C ASN A 53 11.56 -10.07 -6.88
N MET A 54 11.85 -8.77 -6.75
CA MET A 54 11.83 -7.80 -7.85
C MET A 54 13.10 -7.84 -8.68
#